data_AF-A0A3N1P531-F1
#
_entry.id   AF-A0A3N1P531-F1
#
_cell.length_a   1.000
_cell.length_b   1.000
_cell.length_c   1.000
_cell.angle_alpha   90.00
_cell.angle_beta   90.00
_cell.angle_gamma   90.00
#
_symmetry.space_group_name_H-M   'P 1'
#
loop_
_entity.id
_entity.type
_entity.pdbx_description
1 polymer ?
#
loop_
_entity_poly.entity_id
_entity_poly.type
_entity_poly.pdbx_seq_one_letter_code
_entity_poly.pdbx_strand_id
1 'polypeptide(L)'
;MPPHTVQEIVDITISLLAQHQDRSVGEVYEELAARGQELPVDSVLVMEILTRVEQRFDVSIPADAEAGRSLRSVWAFAETVYDTMQAKEQEE
;
A
#
# COMPACT_ATOMS: atom_id res chain seq x y z
N MET A 1 -2.74 -12.50 14.51
CA MET A 1 -2.58 -11.03 14.67
C MET A 1 -3.97 -10.41 14.74
N PRO A 2 -4.18 -9.18 15.24
CA PRO A 2 -5.45 -8.50 14.95
C PRO A 2 -5.62 -8.43 13.42
N PRO A 3 -6.84 -8.59 12.89
CA PRO A 3 -7.06 -8.52 11.44
C PRO A 3 -6.69 -7.10 10.99
N HIS A 4 -5.60 -6.98 10.24
CA HIS A 4 -5.23 -5.72 9.63
C HIS A 4 -6.31 -5.34 8.65
N THR A 5 -7.01 -4.23 8.88
CA THR A 5 -8.01 -3.74 7.92
C THR A 5 -7.33 -3.06 6.74
N VAL A 6 -8.02 -2.98 5.58
CA VAL A 6 -7.52 -2.22 4.41
C VAL A 6 -7.15 -0.78 4.80
N GLN A 7 -7.95 -0.15 5.67
CA GLN A 7 -7.67 1.20 6.16
C GLN A 7 -6.33 1.28 6.92
N GLU A 8 -6.01 0.32 7.78
CA GLU A 8 -4.72 0.31 8.48
C GLU A 8 -3.55 0.12 7.51
N ILE A 9 -3.73 -0.72 6.47
CA ILE A 9 -2.72 -0.89 5.43
C ILE A 9 -2.53 0.40 4.64
N VAL A 10 -3.61 1.13 4.33
CA VAL A 10 -3.53 2.47 3.73
C VAL A 10 -2.71 3.41 4.61
N ASP A 11 -3.02 3.51 5.90
CA ASP A 11 -2.32 4.42 6.83
C ASP A 11 -0.83 4.07 6.96
N ILE A 12 -0.50 2.77 7.03
CA ILE A 12 0.88 2.28 7.05
C ILE A 12 1.59 2.59 5.72
N THR A 13 0.92 2.40 4.59
CA THR A 13 1.47 2.69 3.26
C THR A 13 1.80 4.17 3.12
N ILE A 14 0.91 5.06 3.54
CA ILE A 14 1.15 6.52 3.53
C ILE A 14 2.29 6.88 4.48
N SER A 15 2.37 6.24 5.65
CA SER A 15 3.50 6.43 6.56
C SER A 15 4.83 6.01 5.94
N LEU A 16 4.87 4.89 5.21
CA LEU A 16 6.06 4.43 4.51
C LEU A 16 6.44 5.36 3.36
N LEU A 17 5.47 5.87 2.60
CA LEU A 17 5.69 6.88 1.56
C LEU A 17 6.29 8.17 2.14
N ALA A 18 5.71 8.65 3.24
CA ALA A 18 6.18 9.84 3.93
C ALA A 18 7.62 9.67 4.44
N GLN A 19 7.93 8.53 5.05
CA GLN A 19 9.28 8.17 5.47
C GLN A 19 10.25 8.02 4.29
N HIS A 20 9.79 7.54 3.14
CA HIS A 20 10.61 7.41 1.94
C HIS A 20 10.98 8.78 1.35
N GLN A 21 10.04 9.73 1.37
CA GLN A 21 10.21 11.07 0.83
C GLN A 21 10.79 12.08 1.84
N ASP A 22 11.06 11.68 3.07
CA ASP A 22 11.44 12.57 4.20
C ASP A 22 10.41 13.70 4.42
N ARG A 23 9.13 13.35 4.29
CA ARG A 23 7.97 14.26 4.43
C ARG A 23 7.08 13.84 5.59
N SER A 24 6.17 14.74 5.99
CA SER A 24 5.17 14.37 7.00
C SER A 24 4.04 13.54 6.38
N VAL A 25 3.46 12.63 7.19
CA VAL A 25 2.31 11.80 6.79
C VAL A 25 1.13 12.67 6.35
N GLY A 26 0.89 13.79 7.05
CA GLY A 26 -0.19 14.73 6.74
C GLY A 26 -0.03 15.35 5.36
N GLU A 27 1.18 15.82 5.01
CA GLU A 27 1.43 16.40 3.68
C GLU A 27 1.24 15.40 2.55
N VAL A 28 1.70 14.16 2.72
CA VAL A 28 1.54 13.11 1.72
C VAL A 28 0.06 12.73 1.59
N TYR A 29 -0.66 12.59 2.70
CA TYR A 29 -2.09 12.30 2.68
C TYR A 29 -2.87 13.41 1.96
N GLU A 30 -2.64 14.67 2.31
CA GLU A 30 -3.32 15.81 1.68
C GLU A 30 -3.05 15.89 0.19
N GLU A 31 -1.81 15.64 -0.24
CA GLU A 31 -1.44 15.63 -1.66
C GLU A 31 -2.18 14.52 -2.43
N LEU A 32 -2.21 13.30 -1.88
CA LEU A 32 -2.90 12.17 -2.50
C LEU A 32 -4.42 12.39 -2.50
N ALA A 33 -4.98 12.91 -1.41
CA ALA A 33 -6.41 13.22 -1.28
C ALA A 33 -6.83 14.34 -2.25
N ALA A 34 -5.96 15.32 -2.51
CA ALA A 34 -6.19 16.35 -3.51
C ALA A 34 -6.23 15.80 -4.94
N ARG A 35 -5.53 14.68 -5.22
CA ARG A 35 -5.55 14.00 -6.52
C ARG A 35 -6.79 13.12 -6.71
N GLY A 36 -7.43 12.64 -5.65
CA GLY A 36 -8.67 11.88 -5.72
C GLY A 36 -9.00 11.07 -4.47
N GLN A 37 -10.23 10.56 -4.40
CA GLN A 37 -10.73 9.79 -3.24
C GLN A 37 -10.01 8.47 -3.01
N GLU A 38 -9.49 7.85 -4.07
CA GLU A 38 -8.73 6.59 -3.99
C GLU A 38 -7.26 6.79 -3.58
N LEU A 39 -6.83 8.04 -3.34
CA LEU A 39 -5.44 8.42 -3.09
C LEU A 39 -4.52 7.98 -4.25
N PRO A 40 -4.69 8.56 -5.45
CA PRO A 40 -3.90 8.21 -6.64
C PRO A 40 -2.42 8.46 -6.41
N VAL A 41 -1.59 7.45 -6.67
CA VAL A 41 -0.15 7.46 -6.44
C VAL A 41 0.61 7.08 -7.71
N ASP A 42 1.79 7.64 -7.87
CA ASP A 42 2.68 7.33 -8.98
C ASP A 42 3.23 5.90 -8.83
N SER A 43 3.22 5.12 -9.91
CA SER A 43 3.68 3.73 -9.87
C SER A 43 5.12 3.59 -9.38
N VAL A 44 5.99 4.57 -9.66
CA VAL A 44 7.37 4.61 -9.15
C VAL A 44 7.40 4.67 -7.63
N LEU A 45 6.58 5.54 -7.01
CA LEU A 45 6.52 5.70 -5.57
C LEU A 45 6.04 4.44 -4.86
N VAL A 46 5.04 3.75 -5.42
CA VAL A 46 4.58 2.47 -4.85
C VAL A 46 5.65 1.40 -4.97
N MET A 47 6.36 1.32 -6.09
CA MET A 47 7.46 0.35 -6.26
C MET A 47 8.58 0.57 -5.24
N GLU A 48 8.88 1.83 -4.90
CA GLU A 48 9.91 2.17 -3.92
C GLU A 48 9.57 1.72 -2.48
N ILE A 49 8.27 1.64 -2.15
CA ILE A 49 7.81 1.17 -0.84
C ILE A 49 7.30 -0.27 -0.87
N LEU A 50 7.10 -0.87 -2.06
CA LEU A 50 6.58 -2.22 -2.25
C LEU A 50 7.36 -3.23 -1.42
N THR A 51 8.68 -3.26 -1.59
CA THR A 51 9.57 -4.16 -0.84
C THR A 51 9.45 -3.94 0.68
N ARG A 52 9.24 -2.70 1.13
CA ARG A 52 9.08 -2.40 2.56
C ARG A 52 7.75 -2.93 3.10
N VAL A 53 6.69 -2.83 2.31
CA VAL A 53 5.35 -3.33 2.66
C VAL A 53 5.37 -4.86 2.70
N GLU A 54 5.93 -5.52 1.69
CA GLU A 54 6.11 -6.96 1.65
C GLU A 54 6.86 -7.49 2.88
N GLN A 55 7.97 -6.85 3.25
CA GLN A 55 8.73 -7.19 4.46
C GLN A 55 7.96 -6.92 5.76
N ARG A 56 7.15 -5.85 5.79
CA ARG A 56 6.38 -5.45 6.99
C ARG A 56 5.27 -6.46 7.29
N PHE A 57 4.58 -6.92 6.26
CA PHE A 57 3.42 -7.82 6.36
C PHE A 57 3.75 -9.29 6.07
N ASP A 58 5.02 -9.58 5.75
CA ASP A 58 5.50 -10.91 5.37
C ASP A 58 4.67 -11.51 4.21
N VAL A 59 4.39 -10.69 3.20
CA VAL A 59 3.65 -11.06 1.98
C VAL A 59 4.51 -10.85 0.75
N SER A 60 4.17 -11.55 -0.34
CA SER A 60 4.74 -11.30 -1.66
C SER A 60 3.61 -10.92 -2.61
N ILE A 61 3.64 -9.69 -3.10
CA ILE A 61 2.63 -9.20 -4.02
C ILE A 61 2.93 -9.78 -5.40
N PRO A 62 1.97 -10.47 -6.05
CA PRO A 62 2.21 -11.06 -7.35
C PRO A 62 2.50 -9.98 -8.41
N ALA A 63 3.46 -10.26 -9.30
CA ALA A 63 3.85 -9.36 -10.38
C ALA A 63 2.69 -8.97 -11.31
N ASP A 64 1.65 -9.80 -11.40
CA ASP A 64 0.42 -9.48 -12.15
C ASP A 64 -0.39 -8.35 -11.51
N ALA A 65 -0.38 -8.25 -10.17
CA ALA A 65 -0.96 -7.13 -9.45
C ALA A 65 -0.06 -5.88 -9.56
N GLU A 66 1.26 -6.07 -9.55
CA GLU A 66 2.27 -5.03 -9.79
C GLU A 66 2.11 -4.40 -11.19
N ALA A 67 1.83 -5.21 -12.22
CA ALA A 67 1.57 -4.73 -13.58
C ALA A 67 0.17 -4.10 -13.76
N GLY A 68 -0.72 -4.28 -12.78
CA GLY A 68 -2.14 -3.94 -12.86
C GLY A 68 -2.49 -2.50 -12.46
N ARG A 69 -3.79 -2.29 -12.13
CA ARG A 69 -4.27 -1.01 -11.56
C ARG A 69 -3.91 -0.86 -10.08
N SER A 70 -3.47 -1.94 -9.43
CA SER A 70 -3.19 -1.96 -7.98
C SER A 70 -2.11 -0.97 -7.55
N LEU A 71 -1.13 -0.65 -8.41
CA LEU A 71 -0.11 0.36 -8.09
C LEU A 71 -0.50 1.82 -8.42
N ARG A 72 -1.73 2.06 -8.89
CA ARG A 72 -2.17 3.39 -9.32
C ARG A 72 -2.86 4.18 -8.23
N SER A 73 -3.21 3.53 -7.11
CA SER A 73 -3.83 4.17 -5.97
C SER A 73 -3.40 3.46 -4.69
N VAL A 74 -3.27 4.21 -3.59
CA VAL A 74 -2.91 3.64 -2.29
C VAL A 74 -3.99 2.67 -1.82
N TRP A 75 -5.26 2.95 -2.13
CA TRP A 75 -6.37 2.05 -1.83
C TRP A 75 -6.27 0.71 -2.55
N ALA A 76 -6.09 0.71 -3.88
CA ALA A 76 -6.00 -0.55 -4.64
C ALA A 76 -4.75 -1.36 -4.26
N PHE A 77 -3.68 -0.66 -3.90
CA PHE A 77 -2.48 -1.29 -3.36
C PHE A 77 -2.76 -1.96 -2.02
N ALA A 78 -3.40 -1.25 -1.09
CA ALA A 78 -3.75 -1.77 0.23
C ALA A 78 -4.72 -2.95 0.17
N GLU A 79 -5.71 -2.92 -0.73
CA GLU A 79 -6.60 -4.04 -1.00
C GLU A 79 -5.82 -5.27 -1.49
N THR A 80 -4.88 -5.08 -2.41
CA THR A 80 -4.04 -6.17 -2.93
C THR A 80 -3.19 -6.81 -1.82
N VAL A 81 -2.61 -5.99 -0.95
CA VAL A 81 -1.85 -6.47 0.22
C VAL A 81 -2.75 -7.26 1.15
N TYR A 82 -3.93 -6.72 1.47
CA TYR A 82 -4.91 -7.38 2.31
C TYR A 82 -5.36 -8.74 1.75
N ASP A 83 -5.69 -8.79 0.46
CA ASP A 83 -6.11 -10.02 -0.23
C ASP A 83 -4.97 -11.06 -0.21
N THR A 84 -3.73 -10.61 -0.41
CA THR A 84 -2.55 -11.49 -0.34
C THR A 84 -2.33 -12.04 1.08
N MET A 85 -2.51 -11.19 2.10
CA MET A 85 -2.46 -11.63 3.51
C MET A 85 -3.54 -12.67 3.81
N GLN A 86 -4.77 -12.40 3.39
CA GLN A 86 -5.92 -13.31 3.58
C GLN A 86 -5.74 -14.64 2.85
N ALA A 87 -5.15 -14.63 1.65
CA ALA A 87 -4.85 -15.84 0.92
C ALA A 87 -3.80 -16.70 1.66
N LYS A 88 -2.75 -16.07 2.20
CA LYS A 88 -1.71 -16.76 3.00
C LYS A 88 -2.27 -17.36 4.29
N GLU A 89 -3.12 -16.64 5.02
CA GLU A 89 -3.75 -17.15 6.26
C GLU A 89 -4.71 -18.33 6.01
N GLN A 90 -5.25 -18.48 4.80
CA GLN A 90 -6.15 -19.60 4.45
C GLN A 90 -5.42 -20.87 4.00
N GLU A 91 -4.13 -20.79 3.70
CA GLU A 91 -3.31 -21.93 3.28
C GLU A 91 -2.57 -22.62 4.46
N GLU A 92 -2.61 -22.05 5.67
CA GLU A 92 -2.06 -22.62 6.92
C GLU A 92 -3.11 -23.35 7.78
#